data_AF-A0AAE3LIC3-F1
#
_entry.id   AF-A0AAE3LIC3-F1
#
_cell.length_a   1.000
_cell.length_b   1.000
_cell.length_c   1.000
_cell.angle_alpha   90.00
_cell.angle_beta   90.00
_cell.angle_gamma   90.00
#
_symmetry.space_group_name_H-M   'P 1'
#
loop_
_entity.id
_entity.type
_entity.pdbx_description
1 polymer ?
#
loop_
_entity_poly.entity_id
_entity_poly.type
_entity_poly.pdbx_seq_one_letter_code
_entity_poly.pdbx_strand_id
1 'polypeptide(L)'
;MTKAEKAKNLRYKKAIVSQLNFEEITSQLYDISSVCEEYQYYFSGDDDTLLNALDGDEEQEQEFKMMFSDLSYECDSLRDIVNDTYVSEHFDDFFVGIMLNGNSPFKCYGYDSFEEDYFALSSYDTKCASNESAKRLKRLTKDELLSVCGQCFGLAVSYLNVQYKYDYLKAAFDILKDQNTSYLQIVKDIEAAYDKADAKGWHEYSTEVRAFDKLVGSFDEYSKIWLE
;
A
#
# COMPACT_ATOMS: atom_id res chain seq x y z
N MET A 1 35.25 7.10 26.81
CA MET A 1 34.15 6.68 25.92
C MET A 1 32.83 6.89 26.63
N THR A 2 32.00 7.79 26.14
CA THR A 2 30.68 8.12 26.71
C THR A 2 29.66 6.99 26.45
N LYS A 3 28.47 7.06 27.08
CA LYS A 3 27.39 6.10 26.79
C LYS A 3 26.92 6.18 25.33
N ALA A 4 26.79 7.39 24.79
CA ALA A 4 26.42 7.63 23.40
C ALA A 4 27.47 7.07 22.41
N GLU A 5 28.77 7.29 22.67
CA GLU A 5 29.83 6.71 21.82
C GLU A 5 29.83 5.18 21.86
N LYS A 6 29.54 4.57 23.01
CA LYS A 6 29.39 3.11 23.11
C LYS A 6 28.20 2.61 22.31
N ALA A 7 27.04 3.26 22.41
CA ALA A 7 25.84 2.87 21.67
C ALA A 7 26.07 2.97 20.15
N LYS A 8 26.66 4.07 19.69
CA LYS A 8 27.05 4.26 18.29
C LYS A 8 27.97 3.14 17.77
N ASN A 9 28.97 2.76 18.57
CA ASN A 9 29.92 1.69 18.21
C ASN A 9 29.32 0.28 18.28
N LEU A 10 28.06 0.12 18.71
CA LEU A 10 27.38 -1.17 18.82
C LEU A 10 26.19 -1.32 17.88
N ARG A 11 25.86 -0.29 17.08
CA ARG A 11 24.71 -0.27 16.16
C ARG A 11 24.65 -1.48 15.23
N TYR A 12 25.79 -1.93 14.72
CA TYR A 12 25.87 -3.08 13.82
C TYR A 12 25.38 -4.40 14.44
N LYS A 13 25.28 -4.50 15.78
CA LYS A 13 24.88 -5.74 16.45
C LYS A 13 23.40 -6.06 16.27
N LYS A 14 22.56 -5.05 16.10
CA LYS A 14 21.13 -5.18 15.80
C LYS A 14 20.87 -4.35 14.54
N ALA A 15 21.07 -4.99 13.40
CA ALA A 15 20.94 -4.36 12.11
C ALA A 15 19.74 -4.92 11.37
N ILE A 16 19.20 -4.11 10.46
CA ILE A 16 18.04 -4.43 9.63
C ILE A 16 18.30 -4.00 8.18
N VAL A 17 17.76 -4.72 7.20
CA VAL A 17 17.85 -4.31 5.79
C VAL A 17 16.84 -3.19 5.53
N SER A 18 17.26 -2.12 4.87
CA SER A 18 16.45 -0.89 4.78
C SER A 18 15.11 -1.07 4.06
N GLN A 19 15.00 -2.04 3.15
CA GLN A 19 13.83 -2.27 2.29
C GLN A 19 13.05 -3.53 2.64
N LEU A 20 13.60 -4.38 3.51
CA LEU A 20 13.02 -5.67 3.84
C LEU A 20 13.41 -6.02 5.28
N ASN A 21 12.69 -5.42 6.22
CA ASN A 21 12.87 -5.67 7.64
C ASN A 21 11.52 -5.96 8.29
N PHE A 22 11.59 -6.61 9.43
CA PHE A 22 10.41 -7.12 10.13
C PHE A 22 9.43 -6.01 10.54
N GLU A 23 9.95 -4.90 11.04
CA GLU A 23 9.15 -3.76 11.51
C GLU A 23 8.36 -3.11 10.36
N GLU A 24 9.03 -2.85 9.24
CA GLU A 24 8.41 -2.25 8.05
C GLU A 24 7.33 -3.17 7.46
N ILE A 25 7.61 -4.47 7.32
CA ILE A 25 6.62 -5.44 6.83
C ILE A 25 5.39 -5.42 7.73
N THR A 26 5.60 -5.47 9.05
CA THR A 26 4.51 -5.45 10.01
C THR A 26 3.66 -4.18 9.84
N SER A 27 4.30 -3.01 9.83
CA SER A 27 3.61 -1.72 9.66
C SER A 27 2.81 -1.68 8.37
N GLN A 28 3.41 -2.07 7.24
CA GLN A 28 2.74 -2.01 5.96
C GLN A 28 1.57 -2.98 5.83
N LEU A 29 1.63 -4.16 6.47
CA LEU A 29 0.47 -5.06 6.51
C LEU A 29 -0.72 -4.42 7.26
N TYR A 30 -0.47 -3.65 8.33
CA TYR A 30 -1.51 -2.85 8.99
C TYR A 30 -2.06 -1.76 8.08
N ASP A 31 -1.18 -1.00 7.43
CA ASP A 31 -1.58 0.09 6.55
C ASP A 31 -2.44 -0.41 5.38
N ILE A 32 -2.02 -1.51 4.73
CA ILE A 32 -2.79 -2.14 3.64
C ILE A 32 -4.14 -2.62 4.14
N SER A 33 -4.20 -3.30 5.29
CA SER A 33 -5.47 -3.77 5.87
C SER A 33 -6.42 -2.60 6.15
N SER A 34 -5.92 -1.53 6.75
CA SER A 34 -6.71 -0.32 7.04
C SER A 34 -7.28 0.30 5.77
N VAL A 35 -6.49 0.37 4.69
CA VAL A 35 -6.96 0.90 3.41
C VAL A 35 -8.02 -0.03 2.78
N CYS A 36 -7.86 -1.35 2.90
CA CYS A 36 -8.87 -2.29 2.42
C CYS A 36 -10.20 -2.13 3.19
N GLU A 37 -10.16 -1.92 4.51
CA GLU A 37 -11.34 -1.62 5.33
C GLU A 37 -12.03 -0.31 4.91
N GLU A 38 -11.25 0.74 4.62
CA GLU A 38 -11.78 2.00 4.10
C GLU A 38 -12.52 1.82 2.78
N TYR A 39 -11.97 1.03 1.86
CA TYR A 39 -12.61 0.73 0.58
C TYR A 39 -13.86 -0.13 0.76
N GLN A 40 -13.84 -1.13 1.62
CA GLN A 40 -15.03 -1.92 1.96
C GLN A 40 -16.15 -1.03 2.51
N TYR A 41 -15.81 -0.07 3.36
CA TYR A 41 -16.78 0.90 3.86
C TYR A 41 -17.33 1.78 2.72
N TYR A 42 -16.45 2.29 1.84
CA TYR A 42 -16.85 3.07 0.66
C TYR A 42 -17.84 2.31 -0.23
N PHE A 43 -17.60 1.01 -0.46
CA PHE A 43 -18.48 0.16 -1.27
C PHE A 43 -19.83 -0.16 -0.60
N SER A 44 -19.93 -0.05 0.72
CA SER A 44 -21.14 -0.34 1.49
C SER A 44 -22.08 0.86 1.65
N GLY A 45 -21.65 2.04 1.21
CA GLY A 45 -22.48 3.25 1.22
C GLY A 45 -23.59 3.22 0.19
N ASP A 46 -24.71 3.90 0.50
CA ASP A 46 -25.95 3.98 -0.31
C ASP A 46 -25.81 4.70 -1.67
N ASP A 47 -24.61 5.13 -2.06
CA ASP A 47 -24.43 6.12 -3.14
C ASP A 47 -24.29 5.51 -4.56
N ASP A 48 -24.44 4.19 -4.74
CA ASP A 48 -24.26 3.48 -6.02
C ASP A 48 -22.96 3.86 -6.77
N THR A 49 -21.97 4.42 -6.06
CA THR A 49 -20.85 5.14 -6.70
C THR A 49 -19.90 4.19 -7.40
N LEU A 50 -19.55 3.05 -6.80
CA LEU A 50 -18.73 2.06 -7.50
C LEU A 50 -19.49 1.44 -8.68
N LEU A 51 -20.76 1.05 -8.47
CA LEU A 51 -21.58 0.45 -9.52
C LEU A 51 -21.76 1.40 -10.72
N ASN A 52 -21.98 2.70 -10.46
CA ASN A 52 -22.02 3.74 -11.48
C ASN A 52 -20.67 3.94 -12.17
N ALA A 53 -19.55 3.79 -11.44
CA ALA A 53 -18.21 3.86 -12.04
C ALA A 53 -17.92 2.66 -12.97
N LEU A 54 -18.64 1.56 -12.77
CA LEU A 54 -18.54 0.32 -13.53
C LEU A 54 -19.68 0.17 -14.55
N ASP A 55 -20.32 1.28 -14.95
CA ASP A 55 -21.43 1.29 -15.92
C ASP A 55 -22.60 0.35 -15.58
N GLY A 56 -22.83 0.10 -14.28
CA GLY A 56 -23.87 -0.80 -13.80
C GLY A 56 -23.50 -2.28 -13.80
N ASP A 57 -22.22 -2.62 -13.98
CA ASP A 57 -21.74 -4.01 -13.94
C ASP A 57 -21.62 -4.52 -12.50
N GLU A 58 -22.70 -5.17 -12.03
CA GLU A 58 -22.77 -5.79 -10.71
C GLU A 58 -21.74 -6.92 -10.53
N GLU A 59 -21.37 -7.65 -11.59
CA GLU A 59 -20.40 -8.75 -11.50
C GLU A 59 -19.01 -8.19 -11.20
N GLN A 60 -18.57 -7.18 -11.96
CA GLN A 60 -17.30 -6.50 -11.71
C GLN A 60 -17.27 -5.83 -10.32
N GLU A 61 -18.38 -5.23 -9.89
CA GLU A 61 -18.46 -4.61 -8.57
C GLU A 61 -18.24 -5.64 -7.45
N GLN A 62 -18.86 -6.81 -7.56
CA GLN A 62 -18.66 -7.91 -6.62
C GLN A 62 -17.24 -8.48 -6.69
N GLU A 63 -16.65 -8.60 -7.88
CA GLU A 63 -15.26 -9.01 -8.04
C GLU A 63 -14.29 -8.08 -7.31
N PHE A 64 -14.43 -6.77 -7.45
CA PHE A 64 -13.62 -5.79 -6.70
C PHE A 64 -13.78 -5.95 -5.19
N LYS A 65 -15.01 -6.09 -4.69
CA LYS A 65 -15.29 -6.33 -3.27
C LYS A 65 -14.60 -7.60 -2.76
N MET A 66 -14.66 -8.68 -3.54
CA MET A 66 -14.00 -9.95 -3.22
C MET A 66 -12.47 -9.80 -3.19
N MET A 67 -11.87 -9.13 -4.19
CA MET A 67 -10.42 -8.94 -4.27
C MET A 67 -9.86 -8.14 -3.08
N PHE A 68 -10.55 -7.08 -2.64
CA PHE A 68 -10.14 -6.34 -1.43
C PHE A 68 -10.34 -7.17 -0.16
N SER A 69 -11.39 -7.98 -0.09
CA SER A 69 -11.62 -8.87 1.06
C SER A 69 -10.56 -9.97 1.16
N ASP A 70 -10.19 -10.57 0.04
CA ASP A 70 -9.10 -11.55 -0.04
C ASP A 70 -7.76 -10.92 0.35
N LEU A 71 -7.49 -9.68 -0.09
CA LEU A 71 -6.28 -8.95 0.29
C LEU A 71 -6.23 -8.67 1.80
N SER A 72 -7.33 -8.22 2.42
CA SER A 72 -7.43 -8.08 3.89
C SER A 72 -7.13 -9.39 4.60
N TYR A 73 -7.73 -10.49 4.13
CA TYR A 73 -7.50 -11.81 4.71
C TYR A 73 -6.03 -12.26 4.58
N GLU A 74 -5.40 -12.02 3.43
CA GLU A 74 -3.98 -12.32 3.24
C GLU A 74 -3.09 -11.50 4.18
N CYS A 75 -3.39 -10.21 4.37
CA CYS A 75 -2.70 -9.35 5.33
C CYS A 75 -2.80 -9.91 6.76
N ASP A 76 -3.99 -10.29 7.21
CA ASP A 76 -4.21 -10.85 8.54
C ASP A 76 -3.50 -12.19 8.73
N SER A 77 -3.59 -13.09 7.74
CA SER A 77 -2.88 -14.36 7.77
C SER A 77 -1.37 -14.16 7.83
N LEU A 78 -0.83 -13.16 7.13
CA LEU A 78 0.59 -12.83 7.17
C LEU A 78 0.99 -12.22 8.51
N ARG A 79 0.13 -11.38 9.11
CA ARG A 79 0.36 -10.82 10.45
C ARG A 79 0.43 -11.92 11.52
N ASP A 80 -0.39 -12.96 11.42
CA ASP A 80 -0.32 -14.11 12.33
C ASP A 80 1.04 -14.84 12.21
N ILE A 81 1.56 -14.99 10.99
CA ILE A 81 2.89 -15.58 10.74
C ILE A 81 4.01 -14.67 11.26
N VAL A 82 3.89 -13.36 11.06
CA VAL A 82 4.83 -12.35 11.56
C VAL A 82 4.91 -12.41 13.09
N ASN A 83 3.77 -12.58 13.77
CA ASN A 83 3.69 -12.69 15.22
C ASN A 83 4.25 -14.03 15.77
N ASP A 84 4.61 -14.98 14.91
CA ASP A 84 5.35 -16.18 15.32
C ASP A 84 6.73 -15.77 15.85
N THR A 85 6.97 -16.10 17.12
CA THR A 85 8.21 -15.74 17.82
C THR A 85 9.45 -16.21 17.05
N TYR A 86 9.41 -17.39 16.44
CA TYR A 86 10.56 -17.94 15.72
C TYR A 86 10.90 -17.14 14.44
N VAL A 87 9.87 -16.65 13.73
CA VAL A 87 10.07 -15.77 12.56
C VAL A 87 10.61 -14.42 13.01
N SER A 88 9.98 -13.81 14.01
CA SER A 88 10.36 -12.49 14.53
C SER A 88 11.80 -12.42 15.04
N GLU A 89 12.30 -13.50 15.66
CA GLU A 89 13.66 -13.56 16.21
C GLU A 89 14.75 -13.67 15.13
N HIS A 90 14.42 -14.20 13.96
CA HIS A 90 15.41 -14.56 12.95
C HIS A 90 15.31 -13.76 11.65
N PHE A 91 14.19 -13.08 11.38
CA PHE A 91 13.94 -12.42 10.10
C PHE A 91 15.03 -11.41 9.71
N ASP A 92 15.30 -10.44 10.59
CA ASP A 92 16.28 -9.38 10.29
C ASP A 92 17.70 -9.95 10.21
N ASP A 93 18.06 -10.85 11.12
CA ASP A 93 19.36 -11.53 11.11
C ASP A 93 19.56 -12.35 9.84
N PHE A 94 18.50 -12.99 9.35
CA PHE A 94 18.51 -13.78 8.13
C PHE A 94 18.82 -12.92 6.92
N PHE A 95 18.04 -11.86 6.68
CA PHE A 95 18.24 -11.00 5.52
C PHE A 95 19.52 -10.14 5.63
N VAL A 96 19.90 -9.67 6.81
CA VAL A 96 21.21 -9.00 7.00
C VAL A 96 22.36 -9.98 6.76
N GLY A 97 22.28 -11.20 7.29
CA GLY A 97 23.33 -12.21 7.16
C GLY A 97 23.49 -12.78 5.75
N ILE A 98 22.41 -12.79 4.96
CA ILE A 98 22.40 -13.33 3.59
C ILE A 98 22.51 -12.23 2.54
N MET A 99 21.64 -11.23 2.55
CA MET A 99 21.60 -10.20 1.49
C MET A 99 22.80 -9.28 1.53
N LEU A 100 23.46 -9.10 2.69
CA LEU A 100 24.63 -8.23 2.84
C LEU A 100 25.94 -9.01 2.88
N ASN A 101 25.91 -10.31 2.59
CA ASN A 101 27.12 -11.11 2.46
C ASN A 101 27.77 -10.86 1.09
N GLY A 102 29.01 -10.35 1.08
CA GLY A 102 29.72 -9.98 -0.15
C GLY A 102 29.43 -8.55 -0.62
N ASN A 103 29.50 -8.33 -1.94
CA ASN A 103 29.27 -7.01 -2.56
C ASN A 103 27.77 -6.83 -2.86
N SER A 104 27.01 -6.46 -1.83
CA SER A 104 25.59 -6.20 -1.93
C SER A 104 25.28 -4.73 -2.22
N PRO A 105 24.27 -4.42 -3.06
CA PRO A 105 23.79 -3.05 -3.25
C PRO A 105 22.87 -2.59 -2.12
N PHE A 106 22.40 -3.49 -1.26
CA PHE A 106 21.43 -3.18 -0.22
C PHE A 106 22.07 -2.40 0.93
N LYS A 107 21.30 -1.44 1.47
CA LYS A 107 21.68 -0.68 2.65
C LYS A 107 21.11 -1.34 3.90
N CYS A 108 21.71 -1.04 5.04
CA CYS A 108 21.19 -1.45 6.33
C CYS A 108 21.26 -0.31 7.34
N TYR A 109 20.38 -0.43 8.32
CA TYR A 109 20.36 0.42 9.49
C TYR A 109 20.82 -0.40 10.70
N GLY A 110 21.40 0.27 11.70
CA GLY A 110 21.78 -0.34 12.96
C GLY A 110 21.18 0.42 14.13
N TYR A 111 20.72 -0.32 15.14
CA TYR A 111 19.99 0.21 16.27
C TYR A 111 20.90 0.91 17.28
N ASP A 112 20.61 2.16 17.59
CA ASP A 112 21.26 2.91 18.64
C ASP A 112 20.45 2.83 19.93
N SER A 113 20.97 2.13 20.93
CA SER A 113 20.28 1.97 22.22
C SER A 113 20.25 3.23 23.09
N PHE A 114 20.95 4.30 22.72
CA PHE A 114 20.92 5.57 23.44
C PHE A 114 19.87 6.53 22.86
N GLU A 115 19.78 6.59 21.53
CA GLU A 115 18.75 7.38 20.82
C GLU A 115 17.44 6.59 20.64
N GLU A 116 17.46 5.28 20.90
CA GLU A 116 16.36 4.33 20.72
C GLU A 116 15.84 4.24 19.28
N ASP A 117 16.71 4.47 18.29
CA ASP A 117 16.36 4.56 16.87
C ASP A 117 17.40 3.89 15.95
N TYR A 118 17.02 3.65 14.70
CA TYR A 118 17.85 3.05 13.66
C TYR A 118 18.59 4.11 12.84
N PHE A 119 19.89 3.89 12.62
CA PHE A 119 20.73 4.80 11.85
C PHE A 119 21.46 4.09 10.71
N ALA A 120 21.68 4.81 9.61
CA ALA A 120 22.42 4.29 8.47
C ALA A 120 23.84 3.85 8.89
N LEU A 121 24.21 2.64 8.49
CA LEU A 121 25.53 2.09 8.75
C LEU A 121 26.53 2.48 7.66
N SER A 122 27.78 2.71 8.07
CA SER A 122 28.89 2.86 7.14
C SER A 122 29.17 1.53 6.43
N SER A 123 29.88 1.54 5.29
CA SER A 123 30.25 0.29 4.59
C SER A 123 31.03 -0.68 5.50
N TYR A 124 31.85 -0.15 6.41
CA TYR A 124 32.56 -0.96 7.39
C TYR A 124 31.59 -1.59 8.41
N ASP A 125 30.68 -0.79 8.98
CA ASP A 125 29.71 -1.27 9.96
C ASP A 125 28.70 -2.25 9.35
N THR A 126 28.31 -2.06 8.09
CA THR A 126 27.49 -3.01 7.32
C THR A 126 28.17 -4.38 7.22
N LYS A 127 29.49 -4.41 6.97
CA LYS A 127 30.24 -5.66 6.96
C LYS A 127 30.30 -6.30 8.34
N CYS A 128 30.43 -5.50 9.40
CA CYS A 128 30.36 -5.99 10.78
C CYS A 128 28.96 -6.56 11.09
N ALA A 129 27.89 -5.90 10.67
CA ALA A 129 26.51 -6.32 10.86
C ALA A 129 26.21 -7.66 10.16
N SER A 130 26.62 -7.78 8.89
CA SER A 130 26.53 -9.02 8.12
C SER A 130 27.25 -10.18 8.83
N ASN A 131 28.47 -9.94 9.30
CA ASN A 131 29.24 -10.95 10.03
C ASN A 131 28.61 -11.35 11.37
N GLU A 132 28.09 -10.41 12.15
CA GLU A 132 27.42 -10.70 13.43
C GLU A 132 26.12 -11.48 13.23
N SER A 133 25.32 -11.09 12.24
CA SER A 133 24.08 -11.79 11.90
C SER A 133 24.37 -13.20 11.39
N ALA A 134 25.36 -13.35 10.51
CA ALA A 134 25.82 -14.67 10.06
C ALA A 134 26.38 -15.54 11.20
N LYS A 135 27.01 -14.96 12.23
CA LYS A 135 27.43 -15.72 13.43
C LYS A 135 26.23 -16.23 14.22
N ARG A 136 25.16 -15.43 14.35
CA ARG A 136 23.92 -15.86 15.03
C ARG A 136 23.25 -17.00 14.26
N LEU A 137 23.11 -16.86 12.94
CA LEU A 137 22.56 -17.92 12.07
C LEU A 137 23.40 -19.22 12.12
N LYS A 138 24.73 -19.12 12.18
CA LYS A 138 25.62 -20.30 12.26
C LYS A 138 25.54 -21.06 13.58
N ARG A 139 24.85 -20.54 14.61
CA ARG A 139 24.59 -21.27 15.86
C ARG A 139 23.42 -22.24 15.74
N LEU A 140 22.59 -22.05 14.72
CA LEU A 140 21.49 -22.96 14.40
C LEU A 140 22.06 -24.26 13.81
N THR A 141 21.36 -25.36 14.08
CA THR A 141 21.55 -26.62 13.35
C THR A 141 21.18 -26.45 11.88
N LYS A 142 21.59 -27.40 11.03
CA LYS A 142 21.24 -27.36 9.60
C LYS A 142 19.73 -27.40 9.38
N ASP A 143 19.02 -28.17 10.19
CA ASP A 143 17.56 -28.32 10.08
C ASP A 143 16.85 -27.04 10.53
N GLU A 144 17.28 -26.42 11.63
CA GLU A 144 16.78 -25.10 12.07
C GLU A 144 17.07 -24.03 11.03
N LEU A 145 18.28 -23.98 10.47
CA LEU A 145 18.62 -23.01 9.43
C LEU A 145 17.75 -23.16 8.18
N LEU A 146 17.44 -24.40 7.76
CA LEU A 146 16.51 -24.67 6.66
C LEU A 146 15.09 -24.22 7.00
N SER A 147 14.64 -24.41 8.24
CA SER A 147 13.33 -23.93 8.71
C SER A 147 13.26 -22.40 8.68
N VAL A 148 14.24 -21.72 9.28
CA VAL A 148 14.35 -20.24 9.26
C VAL A 148 14.36 -19.73 7.83
N CYS A 149 15.14 -20.36 6.95
CA CYS A 149 15.21 -20.00 5.54
C CYS A 149 13.85 -20.08 4.87
N GLY A 150 13.14 -21.21 5.03
CA GLY A 150 11.81 -21.41 4.46
C GLY A 150 10.80 -20.39 4.97
N GLN A 151 10.79 -20.12 6.27
CA GLN A 151 9.87 -19.16 6.88
C GLN A 151 10.17 -17.71 6.49
N CYS A 152 11.43 -17.29 6.52
CA CYS A 152 11.81 -15.91 6.18
C CYS A 152 11.57 -15.62 4.69
N PHE A 153 11.94 -16.54 3.79
CA PHE A 153 11.63 -16.38 2.37
C PHE A 153 10.12 -16.48 2.10
N GLY A 154 9.43 -17.43 2.74
CA GLY A 154 7.99 -17.57 2.62
C GLY A 154 7.25 -16.28 3.00
N LEU A 155 7.62 -15.70 4.14
CA LEU A 155 7.10 -14.41 4.59
C LEU A 155 7.43 -13.29 3.60
N ALA A 156 8.70 -13.14 3.21
CA ALA A 156 9.11 -12.07 2.30
C ALA A 156 8.42 -12.15 0.92
N VAL A 157 8.32 -13.33 0.32
CA VAL A 157 7.64 -13.53 -0.97
C VAL A 157 6.14 -13.29 -0.85
N SER A 158 5.52 -13.75 0.23
CA SER A 158 4.08 -13.54 0.46
C SER A 158 3.77 -12.06 0.68
N TYR A 159 4.60 -11.35 1.43
CA TYR A 159 4.50 -9.91 1.59
C TYR A 159 4.66 -9.16 0.26
N LEU A 160 5.64 -9.50 -0.57
CA LEU A 160 5.80 -8.89 -1.90
C LEU A 160 4.57 -9.13 -2.79
N ASN A 161 3.93 -10.30 -2.69
CA ASN A 161 2.70 -10.60 -3.39
C ASN A 161 1.52 -9.74 -2.90
N VAL A 162 1.39 -9.55 -1.59
CA VAL A 162 0.40 -8.64 -0.99
C VAL A 162 0.62 -7.20 -1.45
N GLN A 163 1.87 -6.71 -1.42
CA GLN A 163 2.18 -5.37 -1.93
C GLN A 163 1.81 -5.22 -3.41
N TYR A 164 2.15 -6.19 -4.24
CA TYR A 164 1.81 -6.17 -5.66
C TYR A 164 0.30 -6.12 -5.90
N LYS A 165 -0.47 -6.96 -5.19
CA LYS A 165 -1.94 -6.96 -5.26
C LYS A 165 -2.53 -5.64 -4.80
N TYR A 166 -2.03 -5.11 -3.69
CA TYR A 166 -2.45 -3.81 -3.16
C TYR A 166 -2.21 -2.69 -4.17
N ASP A 167 -0.99 -2.57 -4.71
CA ASP A 167 -0.65 -1.53 -5.68
C ASP A 167 -1.53 -1.63 -6.94
N TYR A 168 -1.77 -2.84 -7.43
CA TYR A 168 -2.65 -3.08 -8.56
C TYR A 168 -4.10 -2.68 -8.28
N LEU A 169 -4.68 -3.18 -7.17
CA LEU A 169 -6.07 -2.90 -6.81
C LEU A 169 -6.30 -1.42 -6.51
N LYS A 170 -5.36 -0.79 -5.81
CA LYS A 170 -5.41 0.64 -5.53
C LYS A 170 -5.36 1.47 -6.80
N ALA A 171 -4.44 1.16 -7.72
CA ALA A 171 -4.36 1.88 -8.99
C ALA A 171 -5.65 1.72 -9.81
N ALA A 172 -6.23 0.52 -9.85
CA ALA A 172 -7.50 0.28 -10.54
C ALA A 172 -8.66 1.07 -9.89
N PHE A 173 -8.76 1.04 -8.56
CA PHE A 173 -9.80 1.76 -7.84
C PHE A 173 -9.67 3.29 -7.98
N ASP A 174 -8.46 3.84 -7.89
CA ASP A 174 -8.21 5.27 -8.05
C ASP A 174 -8.64 5.76 -9.44
N ILE A 175 -8.40 4.97 -10.51
CA ILE A 175 -8.89 5.27 -11.87
C ILE A 175 -10.43 5.32 -11.91
N LEU A 176 -11.10 4.33 -11.33
CA LEU A 176 -12.57 4.28 -11.30
C LEU A 176 -13.16 5.46 -10.53
N LYS A 177 -12.55 5.82 -9.39
CA LYS A 177 -12.95 6.95 -8.56
C LYS A 177 -12.77 8.28 -9.28
N ASP A 178 -11.66 8.48 -9.97
CA ASP A 178 -11.39 9.71 -10.73
C ASP A 178 -12.40 9.90 -11.87
N GLN A 179 -12.72 8.84 -12.61
CA GLN A 179 -13.75 8.87 -13.64
C GLN A 179 -15.11 9.24 -13.05
N ASN A 180 -15.54 8.58 -11.98
CA ASN A 180 -16.83 8.85 -11.36
C ASN A 180 -16.93 10.27 -10.79
N THR A 181 -15.86 10.76 -10.13
CA THR A 181 -15.82 12.13 -9.59
C THR A 181 -15.98 13.17 -10.70
N SER A 182 -15.40 12.94 -11.87
CA SER A 182 -15.60 13.79 -13.05
C SER A 182 -17.06 13.80 -13.51
N TYR A 183 -17.72 12.64 -13.56
CA TYR A 183 -19.13 12.55 -13.95
C TYR A 183 -20.06 13.24 -12.95
N LEU A 184 -19.89 12.99 -11.65
CA LEU A 184 -20.67 13.65 -10.59
C LEU A 184 -20.53 15.17 -10.64
N GLN A 185 -19.35 15.69 -10.96
CA GLN A 185 -19.16 17.13 -11.13
C GLN A 185 -19.95 17.68 -12.32
N ILE A 186 -19.96 16.96 -13.46
CA ILE A 186 -20.75 17.33 -14.63
C ILE A 186 -22.25 17.35 -14.29
N VAL A 187 -22.76 16.32 -13.60
CA VAL A 187 -24.17 16.24 -13.17
C VAL A 187 -24.52 17.43 -12.26
N LYS A 188 -23.69 17.73 -11.26
CA LYS A 188 -23.89 18.88 -10.37
C LYS A 188 -23.88 20.21 -11.12
N ASP A 189 -23.02 20.36 -12.12
CA ASP A 189 -22.97 21.56 -12.95
C ASP A 189 -24.24 21.71 -13.80
N ILE A 190 -24.80 20.60 -14.31
CA ILE A 190 -26.09 20.57 -15.01
C ILE A 190 -27.23 20.95 -14.07
N GLU A 191 -27.31 20.36 -12.88
CA GLU A 191 -28.34 20.68 -11.87
C GLU A 191 -28.27 22.15 -11.46
N ALA A 192 -27.06 22.67 -11.18
CA ALA A 192 -26.88 24.06 -10.82
C ALA A 192 -27.21 25.04 -11.97
N ALA A 193 -26.99 24.63 -13.22
CA ALA A 193 -27.39 25.41 -14.38
C ALA A 193 -28.91 25.37 -14.60
N TYR A 194 -29.54 24.20 -14.36
CA TYR A 194 -30.99 24.01 -14.40
C TYR A 194 -31.69 24.94 -13.39
N ASP A 195 -31.26 24.93 -12.12
CA ASP A 195 -31.84 25.76 -11.07
C ASP A 195 -31.78 27.26 -11.39
N LYS A 196 -30.68 27.70 -12.03
CA LYS A 196 -30.52 29.09 -12.47
C LYS A 196 -31.46 29.44 -13.63
N ALA A 197 -31.64 28.52 -14.57
CA ALA A 197 -32.57 28.69 -15.70
C ALA A 197 -34.02 28.70 -15.22
N ASP A 198 -34.37 27.84 -14.26
CA ASP A 198 -35.68 27.74 -13.64
C ASP A 198 -36.04 28.99 -12.84
N ALA A 199 -35.09 29.54 -12.07
CA ALA A 199 -35.25 30.83 -11.39
C ALA A 199 -35.50 32.02 -12.33
N LYS A 200 -35.18 31.88 -13.62
CA LYS A 200 -35.44 32.86 -14.69
C LYS A 200 -36.66 32.49 -15.54
N GLY A 201 -37.44 31.48 -15.15
CA GLY A 201 -38.67 31.08 -15.83
C GLY A 201 -38.45 30.58 -17.25
N TRP A 202 -37.27 30.01 -17.54
CA TRP A 202 -36.96 29.42 -18.85
C TRP A 202 -37.09 30.39 -20.05
N HIS A 203 -36.87 31.68 -19.82
CA HIS A 203 -36.85 32.65 -20.91
C HIS A 203 -35.65 32.43 -21.84
N GLU A 204 -35.91 32.09 -23.10
CA GLU A 204 -34.93 31.72 -24.15
C GLU A 204 -33.82 32.77 -24.41
N TYR A 205 -34.10 34.04 -24.12
CA TYR A 205 -33.14 35.14 -24.26
C TYR A 205 -32.31 35.38 -22.98
N SER A 206 -32.64 34.73 -21.88
CA SER A 206 -31.88 34.83 -20.63
C SER A 206 -30.51 34.17 -20.79
N THR A 207 -29.51 34.78 -20.17
CA THR A 207 -28.15 34.27 -20.20
C THR A 207 -28.01 32.90 -19.54
N GLU A 208 -28.85 32.63 -18.55
CA GLU A 208 -28.87 31.44 -17.71
C GLU A 208 -29.43 30.23 -18.49
N VAL A 209 -30.53 30.41 -19.23
CA VAL A 209 -31.09 29.36 -20.11
C VAL A 209 -30.11 28.99 -21.22
N ARG A 210 -29.47 29.99 -21.86
CA ARG A 210 -28.45 29.74 -22.88
C ARG A 210 -27.20 29.05 -22.34
N ALA A 211 -26.84 29.31 -21.08
CA ALA A 211 -25.72 28.63 -20.44
C ALA A 211 -26.04 27.15 -20.16
N PHE A 212 -27.26 26.86 -19.71
CA PHE A 212 -27.75 25.49 -19.57
C PHE A 212 -27.78 24.75 -20.92
N ASP A 213 -28.39 25.33 -21.95
CA ASP A 213 -28.47 24.73 -23.29
C ASP A 213 -27.09 24.44 -23.89
N LYS A 214 -26.13 25.34 -23.67
CA LYS A 214 -24.75 25.14 -24.11
C LYS A 214 -24.06 24.01 -23.36
N LEU A 215 -24.27 23.92 -22.04
CA LEU A 215 -23.70 22.86 -21.20
C LEU A 215 -24.25 21.48 -21.63
N VAL A 216 -25.57 21.36 -21.76
CA VAL A 216 -26.24 20.14 -22.23
C VAL A 216 -25.86 19.79 -23.67
N GLY A 217 -25.80 20.78 -24.57
CA GLY A 217 -25.40 20.57 -25.96
C GLY A 217 -23.95 20.10 -26.10
N SER A 218 -23.04 20.56 -25.24
CA SER A 218 -21.66 20.06 -25.23
C SER A 218 -21.58 18.60 -24.77
N PHE A 219 -22.47 18.15 -23.88
CA PHE A 219 -22.52 16.77 -23.41
C PHE A 219 -23.00 15.80 -24.51
N ASP A 220 -23.91 16.23 -25.39
CA ASP A 220 -24.38 15.43 -26.52
C ASP A 220 -23.27 15.14 -27.56
N GLU A 221 -22.28 16.02 -27.68
CA GLU A 221 -21.06 15.78 -28.48
C GLU A 221 -20.10 14.81 -27.79
N TYR A 222 -19.95 14.87 -26.46
CA TYR A 222 -19.11 13.92 -25.73
C TYR A 222 -19.72 12.51 -25.73
N SER A 223 -21.03 12.36 -25.51
CA SER A 223 -21.70 11.05 -25.49
C SER A 223 -21.53 10.23 -26.78
N LYS A 224 -21.41 10.91 -27.93
CA LYS A 224 -21.18 10.28 -29.25
C LYS A 224 -19.76 9.75 -29.44
N ILE A 225 -18.79 10.24 -28.67
CA ILE A 225 -17.39 9.79 -28.74
C ILE A 225 -17.18 8.50 -27.93
N TRP A 226 -18.06 8.19 -26.97
CA TRP A 226 -17.95 7.05 -26.05
C TRP A 226 -18.83 5.85 -26.41
N LEU A 227 -19.72 5.98 -27.41
CA LEU A 227 -20.62 4.91 -27.89
C LEU A 227 -20.12 4.22 -29.19
N GLU A 228 -18.90 4.51 -29.64
CA GLU A 228 -18.17 3.78 -30.71
C GLU A 228 -17.01 2.96 -30.12
#